data_AF-A0A1L9WRD6-F1
#
_entry.id   AF-A0A1L9WRD6-F1
#
_cell.length_a   1.000
_cell.length_b   1.000
_cell.length_c   1.000
_cell.angle_alpha   90.00
_cell.angle_beta   90.00
_cell.angle_gamma   90.00
#
_symmetry.space_group_name_H-M   'P 1'
#
loop_
_entity.id
_entity.type
_entity.pdbx_description
1 polymer ?
#
loop_
_entity_poly.entity_id
_entity_poly.type
_entity_poly.pdbx_seq_one_letter_code
_entity_poly.pdbx_strand_id
1 'polypeptide(L)'
;MSSNKSVGAGGAGGGGIATIYVHAGAGFHSVQNEHLHLQACEKAARSGMAILRNGGSAVEAVEMAIMYLEDTEITNAGYGSNLTIDGEVECDATIVNHLGRSGAVGAVSQVKNPIMVARSILNTSGKPLTLARVPPNFLIGRGARDFAYDQGLVVLPPDALVAPSAKERWRRWQQELQAAEHKERTKLGNYIPYQTCYRRPIPVNPAQLANASSPRLPALPAPSAVVPGYSEPADPRLTCTTASLSPVEPTRTLSDASALRDGRYMDGGPCASAVDLSGPSSETSEATVNQPAEVMDYVSDTVGAIAVDSWGNIAAGSSSGGIGMKHSGRIGPAALVGVGTSIIPADPNDPEKTSVAAVTSGTGEHIATTMAAHTCAMRIYYSQKKHNDGTFEDVTEEEAMSSMIASDFMGHPGVRGSKCQAAIGIVAVKKTTHGVYLYFGHNTDSFVRPVQQVIASMSSEDKQPVCVMSRNNGNGSIAQGGRATRSKPMSQAK
;
A
#
# COMPACT_ATOMS: atom_id res chain seq x y z
N MET A 1 -2.05 -21.92 -48.84
CA MET A 1 -3.18 -22.05 -47.89
C MET A 1 -2.90 -21.14 -46.71
N SER A 2 -3.90 -20.35 -46.35
CA SER A 2 -3.80 -19.01 -45.73
C SER A 2 -3.05 -18.88 -44.42
N SER A 3 -2.23 -17.84 -44.38
CA SER A 3 -1.80 -17.08 -43.21
C SER A 3 -2.98 -16.27 -42.65
N ASN A 4 -3.43 -16.57 -41.43
CA ASN A 4 -4.34 -15.71 -40.67
C ASN A 4 -3.55 -14.76 -39.77
N LYS A 5 -3.25 -13.58 -40.31
CA LYS A 5 -3.02 -12.37 -39.50
C LYS A 5 -4.34 -12.02 -38.83
N SER A 6 -4.39 -12.04 -37.50
CA SER A 6 -5.53 -11.50 -36.75
C SER A 6 -5.58 -9.99 -36.95
N VAL A 7 -6.69 -9.58 -37.55
CA VAL A 7 -7.16 -8.24 -37.88
C VAL A 7 -6.78 -7.19 -36.83
N GLY A 8 -5.95 -6.24 -37.25
CA GLY A 8 -5.86 -4.93 -36.61
C GLY A 8 -7.13 -4.15 -36.95
N ALA A 9 -7.94 -3.87 -35.94
CA ALA A 9 -9.00 -2.88 -36.04
C ALA A 9 -8.36 -1.50 -35.84
N GLY A 10 -7.97 -0.89 -36.96
CA GLY A 10 -7.70 0.54 -37.02
C GLY A 10 -8.99 1.30 -36.76
N GLY A 11 -9.14 1.82 -35.55
CA GLY A 11 -10.05 2.93 -35.24
C GLY A 11 -9.24 4.22 -35.24
N ALA A 12 -9.21 4.92 -36.37
CA ALA A 12 -8.91 6.35 -36.35
C ALA A 12 -10.13 7.07 -35.77
N GLY A 13 -10.02 7.65 -34.57
CA GLY A 13 -11.13 8.34 -33.92
C GLY A 13 -10.82 8.92 -32.53
N GLY A 14 -10.20 10.11 -32.50
CA GLY A 14 -10.07 10.96 -31.32
C GLY A 14 -8.63 11.12 -30.83
N GLY A 15 -7.90 12.15 -31.30
CA GLY A 15 -6.59 12.52 -30.78
C GLY A 15 -6.70 13.10 -29.36
N GLY A 16 -6.87 12.22 -28.36
CA GLY A 16 -6.88 12.58 -26.95
C GLY A 16 -5.48 12.96 -26.46
N ILE A 17 -5.39 13.97 -25.61
CA ILE A 17 -4.13 14.35 -24.96
C ILE A 17 -3.83 13.30 -23.89
N ALA A 18 -2.67 12.65 -23.99
CA ALA A 18 -2.21 11.75 -22.95
C ALA A 18 -1.53 12.55 -21.84
N THR A 19 -1.80 12.22 -20.58
CA THR A 19 -1.23 12.91 -19.43
C THR A 19 -0.75 11.92 -18.38
N ILE A 20 0.28 12.31 -17.63
CA ILE A 20 0.76 11.57 -16.46
C ILE A 20 1.06 12.53 -15.32
N TYR A 21 0.69 12.10 -14.13
CA TYR A 21 0.86 12.81 -12.87
C TYR A 21 1.48 11.84 -11.87
N VAL A 22 2.56 12.26 -11.22
CA VAL A 22 3.36 11.41 -10.33
C VAL A 22 3.60 12.16 -9.04
N HIS A 23 3.53 11.47 -7.89
CA HIS A 23 4.01 11.99 -6.62
C HIS A 23 4.98 11.03 -5.94
N ALA A 24 5.97 11.58 -5.23
CA ALA A 24 6.96 10.81 -4.47
C ALA A 24 6.72 10.82 -2.95
N GLY A 25 5.63 11.41 -2.48
CA GLY A 25 5.35 11.48 -1.05
C GLY A 25 4.64 12.75 -0.63
N ALA A 26 4.10 12.72 0.59
CA ALA A 26 3.62 13.88 1.33
C ALA A 26 4.14 13.72 2.76
N GLY A 27 5.22 14.45 3.07
CA GLY A 27 6.08 14.13 4.20
C GLY A 27 7.23 15.12 4.34
N PHE A 28 8.07 14.92 5.37
CA PHE A 28 9.15 15.85 5.64
C PHE A 28 10.34 15.56 4.71
N HIS A 29 10.52 16.46 3.74
CA HIS A 29 11.63 16.43 2.80
C HIS A 29 12.65 17.51 3.20
N SER A 30 13.88 17.13 3.47
CA SER A 30 14.97 18.07 3.71
C SER A 30 15.24 18.90 2.47
N VAL A 31 15.61 20.16 2.67
CA VAL A 31 15.98 21.08 1.57
C VAL A 31 17.20 20.55 0.80
N GLN A 32 18.06 19.77 1.47
CA GLN A 32 19.23 19.16 0.86
C GLN A 32 18.83 18.08 -0.15
N ASN A 33 17.84 17.24 0.16
CA ASN A 33 17.39 16.15 -0.71
C ASN A 33 16.26 16.54 -1.69
N GLU A 34 15.80 17.79 -1.66
CA GLU A 34 14.73 18.29 -2.54
C GLU A 34 15.02 18.01 -4.03
N HIS A 35 16.25 18.28 -4.46
CA HIS A 35 16.66 18.07 -5.85
C HIS A 35 16.59 16.59 -6.27
N LEU A 36 16.88 15.66 -5.36
CA LEU A 36 16.82 14.22 -5.62
C LEU A 36 15.37 13.76 -5.82
N HIS A 37 14.45 14.23 -4.98
CA HIS A 37 13.03 13.90 -5.08
C HIS A 37 12.41 14.49 -6.35
N LEU A 38 12.72 15.75 -6.68
CA LEU A 38 12.28 16.38 -7.92
C LEU A 38 12.80 15.62 -9.14
N GLN A 39 14.08 15.24 -9.15
CA GLN A 39 14.68 14.47 -10.24
C GLN A 39 14.06 13.07 -10.38
N ALA A 40 13.73 12.40 -9.26
CA ALA A 40 13.07 11.10 -9.27
C ALA A 40 11.68 11.21 -9.90
N CYS A 41 10.87 12.18 -9.48
CA CYS A 41 9.55 12.45 -10.07
C CYS A 41 9.63 12.84 -11.55
N GLU A 42 10.62 13.65 -11.92
CA GLU A 42 10.86 14.06 -13.31
C GLU A 42 11.12 12.84 -14.21
N LYS A 43 12.02 11.95 -13.78
CA LYS A 43 12.38 10.75 -14.54
C LYS A 43 11.24 9.73 -14.56
N ALA A 44 10.51 9.56 -13.46
CA ALA A 44 9.33 8.71 -13.39
C ALA A 44 8.24 9.18 -14.38
N ALA A 45 7.88 10.47 -14.35
CA ALA A 45 6.90 11.04 -15.27
C ALA A 45 7.35 10.91 -16.74
N ARG A 46 8.64 11.15 -17.02
CA ARG A 46 9.21 11.00 -18.36
C ARG A 46 9.14 9.55 -18.85
N SER A 47 9.41 8.58 -17.99
CA SER A 47 9.36 7.15 -18.32
C SER A 47 7.93 6.69 -18.65
N GLY A 48 6.94 7.07 -17.84
CA GLY A 48 5.54 6.75 -18.11
C GLY A 48 5.00 7.47 -19.35
N MET A 49 5.39 8.73 -19.58
CA MET A 49 5.02 9.46 -20.80
C MET A 49 5.62 8.84 -22.06
N ALA A 50 6.81 8.23 -21.99
CA ALA A 50 7.37 7.50 -23.12
C ALA A 50 6.47 6.33 -23.55
N ILE A 51 5.88 5.62 -22.59
CA ILE A 51 4.89 4.56 -22.87
C ILE A 51 3.65 5.13 -23.55
N LEU A 52 3.09 6.21 -23.01
CA LEU A 52 1.89 6.86 -23.57
C LEU A 52 2.13 7.36 -25.00
N ARG A 53 3.29 7.97 -25.27
CA ARG A 53 3.67 8.45 -26.61
C ARG A 53 3.82 7.32 -27.63
N ASN A 54 4.21 6.13 -27.17
CA ASN A 54 4.31 4.94 -28.01
C ASN A 54 2.96 4.22 -28.18
N GLY A 55 1.85 4.79 -27.70
CA GLY A 55 0.51 4.21 -27.79
C GLY A 55 0.24 3.12 -26.75
N GLY A 56 0.99 3.11 -25.64
CA GLY A 56 0.70 2.25 -24.50
C GLY A 56 -0.50 2.72 -23.68
N SER A 57 -1.04 1.81 -22.87
CA SER A 57 -2.20 2.07 -22.01
C SER A 57 -1.85 2.90 -20.77
N ALA A 58 -2.87 3.53 -20.19
CA ALA A 58 -2.71 4.28 -18.94
C ALA A 58 -2.17 3.40 -17.80
N VAL A 59 -2.56 2.12 -17.77
CA VAL A 59 -2.11 1.16 -16.75
C VAL A 59 -0.62 0.88 -16.87
N GLU A 60 -0.11 0.68 -18.09
CA GLU A 60 1.33 0.45 -18.34
C GLU A 60 2.16 1.70 -18.03
N ALA A 61 1.64 2.89 -18.32
CA ALA A 61 2.30 4.14 -17.99
C ALA A 61 2.43 4.36 -16.47
N VAL A 62 1.36 4.06 -15.71
CA VAL A 62 1.37 4.10 -14.23
C VAL A 62 2.33 3.07 -13.66
N GLU A 63 2.30 1.84 -14.16
CA GLU A 63 3.21 0.77 -13.76
C GLU A 63 4.67 1.21 -13.94
N MET A 64 5.04 1.70 -15.12
CA MET A 64 6.41 2.13 -15.41
C MET A 64 6.87 3.31 -14.53
N ALA A 65 5.99 4.29 -14.30
CA ALA A 65 6.32 5.43 -13.45
C ALA A 65 6.55 5.02 -11.99
N ILE A 66 5.68 4.17 -11.43
CA ILE A 66 5.82 3.70 -10.04
C ILE A 66 7.00 2.74 -9.91
N MET A 67 7.24 1.86 -10.89
CA MET A 67 8.40 0.97 -10.90
C MET A 67 9.71 1.77 -10.85
N TYR A 68 9.80 2.88 -11.59
CA TYR A 68 10.95 3.78 -11.52
C TYR A 68 11.15 4.37 -10.10
N LEU A 69 10.06 4.76 -9.45
CA LEU A 69 10.13 5.28 -8.07
C LEU A 69 10.53 4.20 -7.08
N GLU A 70 9.97 2.99 -7.18
CA GLU A 70 10.33 1.83 -6.34
C GLU A 70 11.81 1.44 -6.46
N ASP A 71 12.41 1.63 -7.64
CA ASP A 71 13.84 1.40 -7.86
C ASP A 71 14.72 2.54 -7.30
N THR A 72 14.13 3.69 -6.96
CA THR A 72 14.87 4.85 -6.46
C THR A 72 14.95 4.84 -4.93
N GLU A 73 16.17 4.75 -4.40
CA GLU A 73 16.47 4.65 -2.95
C GLU A 73 15.88 5.78 -2.10
N ILE A 74 15.72 6.99 -2.64
CA ILE A 74 15.20 8.13 -1.88
C ILE A 74 13.73 7.97 -1.48
N THR A 75 12.98 7.12 -2.19
CA THR A 75 11.54 6.97 -1.94
C THR A 75 11.25 5.83 -0.99
N ASN A 76 10.22 5.96 -0.15
CA ASN A 76 9.76 4.87 0.71
C ASN A 76 8.85 3.89 -0.05
N ALA A 77 9.38 3.28 -1.10
CA ALA A 77 8.75 2.19 -1.84
C ALA A 77 9.83 1.31 -2.48
N GLY A 78 9.57 0.02 -2.65
CA GLY A 78 10.53 -0.93 -3.22
C GLY A 78 11.86 -0.95 -2.45
N TYR A 79 12.96 -0.66 -3.14
CA TYR A 79 14.33 -0.70 -2.61
C TYR A 79 14.60 0.32 -1.48
N GLY A 80 13.97 1.49 -1.53
CA GLY A 80 14.13 2.56 -0.51
C GLY A 80 13.20 2.44 0.69
N SER A 81 12.43 1.35 0.79
CA SER A 81 11.41 1.15 1.81
C SER A 81 11.95 1.20 3.24
N ASN A 82 11.12 1.72 4.14
CA ASN A 82 11.32 1.61 5.58
C ASN A 82 11.30 0.15 6.03
N LEU A 83 12.11 -0.15 7.05
CA LEU A 83 12.24 -1.50 7.58
C LEU A 83 11.23 -1.77 8.70
N THR A 84 10.76 -3.02 8.79
CA THR A 84 9.94 -3.51 9.91
C THR A 84 10.75 -3.54 11.22
N ILE A 85 10.07 -3.84 12.33
CA ILE A 85 10.75 -4.06 13.62
C ILE A 85 11.81 -5.18 13.55
N ASP A 86 11.63 -6.14 12.64
CA ASP A 86 12.55 -7.25 12.40
C ASP A 86 13.71 -6.88 11.45
N GLY A 87 13.69 -5.66 10.88
CA GLY A 87 14.70 -5.20 9.94
C GLY A 87 14.48 -5.67 8.49
N GLU A 88 13.29 -6.18 8.18
CA GLU A 88 12.92 -6.65 6.83
C GLU A 88 12.16 -5.58 6.03
N VAL A 89 12.17 -5.70 4.70
CA VAL A 89 11.34 -4.87 3.80
C VAL A 89 10.01 -5.58 3.53
N GLU A 90 8.92 -4.89 3.82
CA GLU A 90 7.56 -5.30 3.46
C GLU A 90 6.86 -4.16 2.73
N CYS A 91 6.41 -4.39 1.50
CA CYS A 91 5.78 -3.38 0.68
C CYS A 91 4.28 -3.63 0.49
N ASP A 92 3.58 -2.54 0.21
CA ASP A 92 2.16 -2.47 -0.09
C ASP A 92 1.99 -1.75 -1.43
N ALA A 93 1.21 -2.28 -2.37
CA ALA A 93 0.96 -1.62 -3.65
C ALA A 93 -0.40 -1.98 -4.25
N THR A 94 -0.98 -1.04 -5.01
CA THR A 94 -2.26 -1.22 -5.70
C THR A 94 -2.22 -0.54 -7.05
N ILE A 95 -2.87 -1.15 -8.04
CA ILE A 95 -3.16 -0.52 -9.32
C ILE A 95 -4.64 -0.72 -9.69
N VAL A 96 -5.26 0.33 -10.22
CA VAL A 96 -6.67 0.37 -10.61
C VAL A 96 -6.80 0.85 -12.05
N ASN A 97 -7.63 0.19 -12.84
CA ASN A 97 -7.89 0.57 -14.24
C ASN A 97 -9.14 1.43 -14.39
N HIS A 98 -9.38 1.91 -15.61
CA HIS A 98 -10.52 2.77 -15.96
C HIS A 98 -11.90 2.16 -15.72
N LEU A 99 -12.00 0.84 -15.54
CA LEU A 99 -13.24 0.13 -15.22
C LEU A 99 -13.45 -0.03 -13.70
N GLY A 100 -12.54 0.49 -12.88
CA GLY A 100 -12.55 0.29 -11.43
C GLY A 100 -12.07 -1.10 -11.00
N ARG A 101 -11.55 -1.93 -11.91
CA ARG A 101 -10.92 -3.20 -11.55
C ARG A 101 -9.54 -2.95 -10.97
N SER A 102 -9.19 -3.71 -9.93
CA SER A 102 -7.96 -3.53 -9.18
C SER A 102 -7.15 -4.81 -9.07
N GLY A 103 -5.86 -4.63 -8.84
CA GLY A 103 -4.95 -5.64 -8.32
C GLY A 103 -4.13 -5.01 -7.20
N ALA A 104 -3.94 -5.74 -6.11
CA ALA A 104 -3.23 -5.24 -4.94
C ALA A 104 -2.33 -6.31 -4.32
N VAL A 105 -1.28 -5.85 -3.65
CA VAL A 105 -0.41 -6.64 -2.79
C VAL A 105 -0.16 -5.93 -1.47
N GLY A 106 0.01 -6.70 -0.39
CA GLY A 106 0.25 -6.15 0.94
C GLY A 106 1.22 -6.99 1.76
N ALA A 107 2.02 -6.31 2.58
CA ALA A 107 3.10 -6.91 3.36
C ALA A 107 3.96 -7.90 2.54
N VAL A 108 4.21 -7.59 1.27
CA VAL A 108 5.00 -8.47 0.40
C VAL A 108 6.48 -8.18 0.61
N SER A 109 7.25 -9.21 0.92
CA SER A 109 8.70 -9.14 1.04
C SER A 109 9.38 -9.80 -0.16
N GLN A 110 10.67 -9.48 -0.37
CA GLN A 110 11.54 -10.10 -1.38
C GLN A 110 11.17 -9.85 -2.85
N VAL A 111 10.13 -9.07 -3.16
CA VAL A 111 9.81 -8.72 -4.55
C VAL A 111 10.41 -7.38 -4.91
N LYS A 112 11.16 -7.30 -6.03
CA LYS A 112 11.83 -6.06 -6.45
C LYS A 112 10.85 -4.90 -6.65
N ASN A 113 9.78 -5.14 -7.40
CA ASN A 113 8.82 -4.12 -7.80
C ASN A 113 7.39 -4.56 -7.44
N PRO A 114 6.88 -4.21 -6.25
CA PRO A 114 5.54 -4.54 -5.78
C PRO A 114 4.41 -4.14 -6.75
N ILE A 115 4.53 -3.00 -7.44
CA ILE A 115 3.51 -2.54 -8.40
C ILE A 115 3.33 -3.51 -9.57
N MET A 116 4.40 -4.21 -10.00
CA MET A 116 4.30 -5.21 -11.08
C MET A 116 3.51 -6.44 -10.63
N VAL A 117 3.57 -6.80 -9.35
CA VAL A 117 2.74 -7.89 -8.81
C VAL A 117 1.28 -7.46 -8.81
N ALA A 118 0.98 -6.25 -8.34
CA ALA A 118 -0.36 -5.67 -8.39
C ALA A 118 -0.91 -5.62 -9.84
N ARG A 119 -0.07 -5.25 -10.82
CA ARG A 119 -0.39 -5.29 -12.24
C ARG A 119 -0.71 -6.71 -12.73
N SER A 120 0.10 -7.69 -12.35
CA SER A 120 -0.09 -9.08 -12.76
C SER A 120 -1.38 -9.67 -12.17
N ILE A 121 -1.71 -9.32 -10.92
CA ILE A 121 -2.98 -9.66 -10.28
C ILE A 121 -4.15 -9.03 -11.06
N LEU A 122 -4.08 -7.75 -11.42
CA LEU A 122 -5.10 -7.08 -12.24
C LEU A 122 -5.29 -7.76 -13.62
N ASN A 123 -4.22 -8.20 -14.26
CA ASN A 123 -4.29 -8.93 -15.53
C ASN A 123 -4.93 -10.31 -15.37
N THR A 124 -4.59 -11.00 -14.29
CA THR A 124 -5.09 -12.34 -14.00
C THR A 124 -6.56 -12.28 -13.56
N SER A 125 -6.97 -11.22 -12.86
CA SER A 125 -8.35 -11.04 -12.41
C SER A 125 -9.34 -10.84 -13.56
N GLY A 126 -8.86 -10.36 -14.72
CA GLY A 126 -9.67 -10.25 -15.94
C GLY A 126 -9.89 -11.57 -16.68
N LYS A 127 -9.20 -12.66 -16.31
CA LYS A 127 -9.26 -13.95 -17.00
C LYS A 127 -10.05 -14.97 -16.14
N PRO A 128 -11.02 -15.68 -16.71
CA PRO A 128 -11.73 -16.73 -15.97
C PRO A 128 -10.76 -17.87 -15.65
N LEU A 129 -10.82 -18.38 -14.42
CA LEU A 129 -10.10 -19.58 -14.04
C LEU A 129 -10.93 -20.83 -14.34
N THR A 130 -10.24 -21.96 -14.50
CA THR A 130 -10.88 -23.27 -14.60
C THR A 130 -11.75 -23.55 -13.37
N LEU A 131 -12.82 -24.33 -13.58
CA LEU A 131 -13.78 -24.72 -12.55
C LEU A 131 -14.55 -23.53 -11.94
N ALA A 132 -14.84 -22.51 -12.74
CA ALA A 132 -15.59 -21.31 -12.33
C ALA A 132 -15.01 -20.61 -11.09
N ARG A 133 -13.69 -20.73 -10.87
CA ARG A 133 -13.02 -20.07 -9.75
C ARG A 133 -12.89 -18.57 -10.03
N VAL A 134 -13.07 -17.78 -8.98
CA VAL A 134 -12.85 -16.34 -9.03
C VAL A 134 -11.37 -16.06 -8.81
N PRO A 135 -10.69 -15.38 -9.76
CA PRO A 135 -9.29 -15.02 -9.58
C PRO A 135 -9.13 -14.02 -8.42
N PRO A 136 -7.99 -14.07 -7.70
CA PRO A 136 -7.73 -13.13 -6.61
C PRO A 136 -7.55 -11.71 -7.14
N ASN A 137 -7.97 -10.72 -6.35
CA ASN A 137 -7.73 -9.29 -6.59
C ASN A 137 -6.72 -8.70 -5.59
N PHE A 138 -6.47 -9.36 -4.47
CA PHE A 138 -5.55 -8.94 -3.42
C PHE A 138 -4.83 -10.15 -2.83
N LEU A 139 -3.50 -10.12 -2.80
CA LEU A 139 -2.65 -11.15 -2.20
C LEU A 139 -1.70 -10.53 -1.19
N ILE A 140 -1.33 -11.27 -0.15
CA ILE A 140 -0.46 -10.75 0.91
C ILE A 140 0.69 -11.71 1.28
N GLY A 141 1.74 -11.15 1.86
CA GLY A 141 2.84 -11.89 2.48
C GLY A 141 3.50 -12.88 1.52
N ARG A 142 3.79 -14.07 2.05
CA ARG A 142 4.39 -15.17 1.27
C ARG A 142 3.54 -15.58 0.05
N GLY A 143 2.21 -15.58 0.16
CA GLY A 143 1.35 -15.96 -0.96
C GLY A 143 1.48 -15.01 -2.15
N ALA A 144 1.64 -13.71 -1.88
CA ALA A 144 1.92 -12.72 -2.93
C ALA A 144 3.30 -12.90 -3.57
N ARG A 145 4.33 -13.22 -2.76
CA ARG A 145 5.68 -13.50 -3.24
C ARG A 145 5.73 -14.75 -4.13
N ASP A 146 5.10 -15.83 -3.68
CA ASP A 146 5.06 -17.09 -4.42
C ASP A 146 4.28 -16.90 -5.74
N PHE A 147 3.18 -16.13 -5.73
CA PHE A 147 2.48 -15.71 -6.95
C PHE A 147 3.37 -14.87 -7.88
N ALA A 148 4.16 -13.93 -7.35
CA ALA A 148 5.09 -13.13 -8.14
C ALA A 148 6.12 -14.02 -8.85
N TYR A 149 6.65 -15.03 -8.16
CA TYR A 149 7.56 -16.02 -8.73
C TYR A 149 6.89 -16.80 -9.88
N ASP A 150 5.66 -17.28 -9.69
CA ASP A 150 4.91 -18.02 -10.71
C ASP A 150 4.62 -17.18 -11.97
N GLN A 151 4.48 -15.86 -11.81
CA GLN A 151 4.30 -14.91 -12.91
C GLN A 151 5.63 -14.49 -13.57
N GLY A 152 6.76 -15.03 -13.13
CA GLY A 152 8.09 -14.75 -13.68
C GLY A 152 8.66 -13.39 -13.24
N LEU A 153 8.18 -12.81 -12.14
CA LEU A 153 8.70 -11.56 -11.58
C LEU A 153 9.96 -11.81 -10.74
N VAL A 154 10.78 -10.77 -10.60
CA VAL A 154 12.06 -10.85 -9.90
C VAL A 154 11.85 -10.93 -8.38
N VAL A 155 12.16 -12.10 -7.83
CA VAL A 155 12.25 -12.34 -6.38
C VAL A 155 13.72 -12.32 -5.96
N LEU A 156 14.03 -11.48 -4.99
CA LEU A 156 15.36 -11.22 -4.48
C LEU A 156 15.56 -11.86 -3.10
N PRO A 157 16.80 -12.11 -2.67
CA PRO A 157 17.09 -12.47 -1.28
C PRO A 157 16.60 -11.37 -0.29
N PRO A 158 16.26 -11.71 0.97
CA PRO A 158 15.76 -10.76 1.96
C PRO A 158 16.63 -9.50 2.12
N ASP A 159 17.95 -9.67 2.13
CA ASP A 159 18.91 -8.57 2.33
C ASP A 159 19.07 -7.65 1.10
N ALA A 160 18.73 -8.13 -0.09
CA ALA A 160 19.01 -7.42 -1.34
C ALA A 160 18.08 -6.21 -1.57
N LEU A 161 16.93 -6.17 -0.89
CA LEU A 161 16.00 -5.03 -0.92
C LEU A 161 16.31 -3.96 0.13
N VAL A 162 17.24 -4.22 1.05
CA VAL A 162 17.54 -3.30 2.15
C VAL A 162 18.57 -2.27 1.69
N ALA A 163 18.09 -1.06 1.37
CA ALA A 163 18.97 0.06 1.07
C ALA A 163 19.88 0.44 2.27
N PRO A 164 21.15 0.83 2.03
CA PRO A 164 22.07 1.26 3.09
C PRO A 164 21.52 2.42 3.93
N SER A 165 20.90 3.42 3.27
CA SER A 165 20.28 4.56 3.96
C SER A 165 19.10 4.15 4.84
N ALA A 166 18.26 3.21 4.38
CA ALA A 166 17.15 2.66 5.16
C ALA A 166 17.64 1.89 6.39
N LYS A 167 18.71 1.09 6.24
CA LYS A 167 19.33 0.34 7.34
C LYS A 167 19.92 1.25 8.42
N GLU A 168 20.55 2.34 8.02
CA GLU A 168 21.09 3.35 8.95
C GLU A 168 19.95 4.02 9.74
N ARG A 169 18.87 4.43 9.06
CA ARG A 169 17.67 4.99 9.71
C ARG A 169 17.06 4.01 10.71
N TRP A 170 16.94 2.74 10.34
CA TRP A 170 16.41 1.69 11.21
C TRP A 170 17.26 1.48 12.47
N ARG A 171 18.59 1.43 12.35
CA ARG A 171 19.50 1.30 13.50
C ARG A 171 19.33 2.42 14.51
N ARG A 172 19.18 3.66 14.03
CA ARG A 172 18.95 4.83 14.89
C ARG A 172 17.62 4.73 15.62
N TRP A 173 16.54 4.40 14.90
CA TRP A 173 15.22 4.21 15.51
C TRP A 173 15.22 3.07 16.53
N GLN A 174 15.97 1.99 16.28
CA GLN A 174 16.12 0.90 17.23
C GLN A 174 16.81 1.38 18.53
N GLN A 175 17.86 2.19 18.43
CA GLN A 175 18.54 2.78 19.60
C GLN A 175 17.62 3.74 20.36
N GLU A 176 16.88 4.59 19.65
CA GLU A 176 15.92 5.53 20.25
C GLU A 176 14.78 4.80 20.95
N LEU A 177 14.23 3.74 20.34
CA LEU A 177 13.18 2.90 20.92
C LEU A 177 13.68 2.23 22.20
N GLN A 178 14.86 1.62 22.18
CA GLN A 178 15.47 1.01 23.37
C GLN A 178 15.67 2.03 24.50
N ALA A 179 16.15 3.23 24.16
CA ALA A 179 16.34 4.30 25.13
C ALA A 179 15.00 4.80 25.72
N ALA A 180 13.96 4.89 24.90
CA ALA A 180 12.61 5.26 25.33
C ALA A 180 11.98 4.19 26.23
N GLU A 181 12.06 2.91 25.84
CA GLU A 181 11.59 1.78 26.65
C GLU A 181 12.31 1.69 27.99
N HIS A 182 13.63 1.94 28.01
CA HIS A 182 14.39 1.98 29.24
C HIS A 182 13.90 3.11 30.16
N LYS A 183 13.71 4.33 29.63
CA LYS A 183 13.16 5.46 30.39
C LYS A 183 11.76 5.17 30.94
N GLU A 184 10.88 4.54 30.14
CA GLU A 184 9.54 4.16 30.58
C GLU A 184 9.59 3.09 31.68
N ARG A 185 10.45 2.08 31.56
CA ARG A 185 10.68 1.08 32.62
C ARG A 185 11.20 1.71 33.91
N THR A 186 12.13 2.65 33.82
CA THR A 186 12.65 3.38 34.99
C THR A 186 11.58 4.25 35.64
N LYS A 187 10.69 4.88 34.85
CA LYS A 187 9.57 5.69 35.37
C LYS A 187 8.49 4.85 36.05
N LEU A 188 8.17 3.68 35.51
CA LEU A 188 7.12 2.81 36.07
C LEU A 188 7.56 2.05 37.32
N GLY A 189 8.86 2.02 37.64
CA GLY A 189 9.40 1.08 38.64
C GLY A 189 9.06 -0.36 38.25
N ASN A 190 9.25 -1.33 39.14
CA ASN A 190 8.90 -2.74 38.90
C ASN A 190 7.38 -3.02 38.72
N TYR A 191 6.57 -2.04 38.33
CA TYR A 191 5.18 -2.21 37.99
C TYR A 191 5.07 -2.77 36.56
N ILE A 192 4.44 -3.93 36.42
CA ILE A 192 4.07 -4.53 35.13
C ILE A 192 2.60 -4.16 34.89
N PRO A 193 2.26 -3.08 34.16
CA PRO A 193 0.90 -2.92 33.67
C PRO A 193 0.77 -3.85 32.48
N TYR A 194 -0.19 -4.77 32.55
CA TYR A 194 -0.46 -5.83 31.59
C TYR A 194 0.48 -7.03 31.69
N GLN A 195 0.14 -7.96 32.60
CA GLN A 195 0.06 -9.35 32.16
C GLN A 195 -1.00 -9.41 31.05
N THR A 196 -0.63 -9.07 29.81
CA THR A 196 -1.27 -9.70 28.66
C THR A 196 -1.18 -11.18 28.95
N CYS A 197 -2.34 -11.83 29.08
CA CYS A 197 -2.44 -13.27 29.19
C CYS A 197 -1.62 -13.88 28.06
N TYR A 198 -0.37 -14.27 28.36
CA TYR A 198 0.44 -15.11 27.51
C TYR A 198 -0.31 -16.43 27.42
N ARG A 199 -1.30 -16.50 26.52
CA ARG A 199 -1.67 -17.77 25.93
C ARG A 199 -0.43 -18.18 25.15
N ARG A 200 0.45 -18.94 25.80
CA ARG A 200 1.39 -19.78 25.07
C ARG A 200 0.53 -20.51 24.03
N PRO A 201 0.95 -20.60 22.76
CA PRO A 201 0.34 -21.53 21.84
C PRO A 201 0.29 -22.87 22.57
N ILE A 202 -0.92 -23.34 22.88
CA ILE A 202 -1.07 -24.66 23.48
C ILE A 202 -0.43 -25.58 22.46
N PRO A 203 0.51 -26.47 22.83
CA PRO A 203 0.98 -27.50 21.92
C PRO A 203 -0.22 -28.40 21.63
N VAL A 204 -0.99 -28.05 20.61
CA VAL A 204 -2.10 -28.85 20.12
C VAL A 204 -1.48 -29.96 19.31
N ASN A 205 -1.56 -31.19 19.83
CA ASN A 205 -1.35 -32.36 19.00
C ASN A 205 -2.44 -32.33 17.91
N PRO A 206 -2.10 -32.44 16.60
CA PRO A 206 -3.10 -32.45 15.54
C PRO A 206 -4.24 -33.46 15.76
N ALA A 207 -3.96 -34.59 16.43
CA ALA A 207 -4.95 -35.58 16.82
C ALA A 207 -5.99 -35.07 17.84
N GLN A 208 -5.63 -34.11 18.69
CA GLN A 208 -6.56 -33.48 19.65
C GLN A 208 -7.50 -32.48 18.99
N LEU A 209 -7.07 -31.81 17.91
CA LEU A 209 -7.92 -30.93 17.10
C LEU A 209 -8.99 -31.73 16.32
N ALA A 210 -8.61 -32.89 15.79
CA ALA A 210 -9.54 -33.78 15.08
C ALA A 210 -10.59 -34.41 16.02
N ASN A 211 -10.27 -34.59 17.30
CA ASN A 211 -11.13 -35.20 18.31
C ASN A 211 -11.86 -34.19 19.21
N ALA A 212 -11.72 -32.89 18.96
CA ALA A 212 -12.44 -31.86 19.69
C ALA A 212 -13.92 -31.85 19.29
N SER A 213 -14.71 -32.75 19.88
CA SER A 213 -16.17 -32.64 19.86
C SER A 213 -16.55 -31.32 20.52
N SER A 214 -17.30 -30.47 19.81
CA SER A 214 -17.82 -29.19 20.29
C SER A 214 -18.32 -29.30 21.74
N PRO A 215 -18.06 -28.30 22.61
CA PRO A 215 -18.59 -28.33 23.96
C PRO A 215 -20.12 -28.45 23.89
N ARG A 216 -20.67 -29.54 24.44
CA ARG A 216 -22.11 -29.64 24.67
C ARG A 216 -22.49 -28.46 25.55
N LEU A 217 -23.34 -27.57 25.03
CA LEU A 217 -24.04 -26.60 25.86
C LEU A 217 -24.72 -27.38 27.00
N PRO A 218 -24.71 -26.87 28.24
CA PRO A 218 -25.46 -27.48 29.34
C PRO A 218 -26.91 -27.68 28.90
N ALA A 219 -27.46 -28.87 29.15
CA ALA A 219 -28.85 -29.15 28.85
C ALA A 219 -29.73 -28.12 29.59
N LEU A 220 -30.53 -27.36 28.83
CA LEU A 220 -31.58 -26.53 29.40
C LEU A 220 -32.51 -27.44 30.22
N PRO A 221 -32.92 -27.04 31.43
CA PRO A 221 -33.91 -27.80 32.18
C PRO A 221 -35.21 -27.87 31.37
N ALA A 222 -35.80 -29.07 31.30
CA ALA A 222 -37.02 -29.33 30.55
C ALA A 222 -38.13 -28.34 30.94
N PRO A 223 -38.92 -27.82 29.98
CA PRO A 223 -40.07 -27.00 30.30
C PRO A 223 -41.14 -27.88 30.95
N SER A 224 -41.31 -27.73 32.26
CA SER A 224 -42.51 -28.17 32.95
C SER A 224 -43.67 -27.23 32.61
N ALA A 225 -44.84 -27.83 32.43
CA ALA A 225 -46.16 -27.23 32.25
C ALA A 225 -46.62 -26.98 30.80
N VAL A 226 -47.47 -27.93 30.39
CA VAL A 226 -48.50 -27.82 29.36
C VAL A 226 -49.35 -26.56 29.57
N VAL A 227 -49.51 -25.74 28.53
CA VAL A 227 -50.72 -24.93 28.31
C VAL A 227 -51.20 -25.20 26.88
N PRO A 228 -52.48 -25.54 26.65
CA PRO A 228 -52.97 -26.00 25.36
C PRO A 228 -53.44 -24.84 24.47
N GLY A 229 -53.17 -24.94 23.17
CA GLY A 229 -53.85 -24.16 22.14
C GLY A 229 -52.94 -23.70 21.01
N TYR A 230 -53.40 -23.92 19.79
CA TYR A 230 -52.86 -23.49 18.49
C TYR A 230 -51.87 -24.46 17.80
N SER A 231 -52.47 -25.23 16.90
CA SER A 231 -51.86 -25.97 15.80
C SER A 231 -51.53 -25.04 14.62
N GLU A 232 -50.35 -25.17 14.04
CA GLU A 232 -50.08 -24.81 12.64
C GLU A 232 -49.09 -25.81 12.00
N PRO A 233 -49.12 -25.98 10.66
CA PRO A 233 -48.93 -27.27 10.01
C PRO A 233 -47.49 -27.58 9.59
N ALA A 234 -47.25 -28.88 9.38
CA ALA A 234 -46.02 -29.45 8.83
C ALA A 234 -45.94 -29.25 7.31
N ASP A 235 -44.74 -28.91 6.79
CA ASP A 235 -44.34 -29.19 5.41
C ASP A 235 -42.98 -29.93 5.40
N PRO A 236 -42.88 -31.14 4.81
CA PRO A 236 -41.75 -32.03 4.97
C PRO A 236 -40.81 -31.96 3.76
N ARG A 237 -39.55 -31.55 3.96
CA ARG A 237 -38.43 -31.82 3.03
C ARG A 237 -37.10 -31.51 3.69
N LEU A 238 -36.60 -32.44 4.51
CA LEU A 238 -35.18 -32.60 4.84
C LEU A 238 -35.00 -33.95 5.57
N THR A 239 -35.06 -35.03 4.81
CA THR A 239 -34.57 -36.34 5.23
C THR A 239 -33.24 -36.61 4.51
N CYS A 240 -32.14 -36.65 5.26
CA CYS A 240 -30.95 -37.38 4.83
C CYS A 240 -30.38 -38.11 6.05
N THR A 241 -30.62 -39.41 6.07
CA THR A 241 -30.14 -40.38 7.04
C THR A 241 -28.65 -40.64 6.82
N THR A 242 -27.87 -40.54 7.90
CA THR A 242 -26.47 -40.97 7.98
C THR A 242 -26.41 -42.50 8.09
N ALA A 243 -25.73 -43.16 7.16
CA ALA A 243 -25.31 -44.55 7.31
C ALA A 243 -23.82 -44.58 7.69
N SER A 244 -23.51 -45.22 8.81
CA SER A 244 -22.16 -45.44 9.31
C SER A 244 -21.52 -46.67 8.67
N LEU A 245 -20.26 -46.54 8.25
CA LEU A 245 -19.38 -47.68 7.97
C LEU A 245 -18.02 -47.43 8.63
N SER A 246 -17.57 -48.42 9.40
CA SER A 246 -16.31 -48.46 10.17
C SER A 246 -15.13 -48.94 9.30
N PRO A 247 -13.86 -48.73 9.75
CA PRO A 247 -12.69 -48.75 8.88
C PRO A 247 -11.99 -50.13 8.83
N VAL A 248 -11.36 -50.42 7.69
CA VAL A 248 -10.49 -51.58 7.45
C VAL A 248 -9.04 -51.10 7.34
N GLU A 249 -8.15 -51.62 8.18
CA GLU A 249 -6.69 -51.44 8.09
C GLU A 249 -6.09 -52.16 6.87
N PRO A 250 -4.88 -51.74 6.43
CA PRO A 250 -3.93 -52.77 6.05
C PRO A 250 -2.49 -52.56 6.57
N THR A 251 -1.94 -53.70 6.94
CA THR A 251 -0.58 -53.98 7.40
C THR A 251 0.45 -53.89 6.26
N ARG A 252 1.68 -53.47 6.61
CA ARG A 252 2.86 -53.33 5.73
C ARG A 252 3.41 -54.67 5.21
N THR A 253 4.07 -54.65 4.05
CA THR A 253 5.27 -55.47 3.75
C THR A 253 6.26 -54.71 2.83
N LEU A 254 7.53 -55.10 2.97
CA LEU A 254 8.79 -54.46 2.53
C LEU A 254 9.29 -54.90 1.13
N SER A 255 10.15 -54.08 0.51
CA SER A 255 11.40 -54.46 -0.20
C SER A 255 12.07 -53.18 -0.75
N ASP A 256 13.20 -52.73 -0.16
CA ASP A 256 14.61 -52.89 -0.61
C ASP A 256 15.00 -51.89 -1.73
N ALA A 257 16.16 -51.21 -1.78
CA ALA A 257 17.38 -51.16 -0.97
C ALA A 257 18.29 -49.98 -1.44
N SER A 258 19.33 -49.67 -0.65
CA SER A 258 20.64 -49.06 -1.00
C SER A 258 20.72 -47.52 -1.13
N ALA A 259 21.75 -46.79 -0.69
CA ALA A 259 22.94 -47.07 0.12
C ALA A 259 23.50 -45.73 0.64
N LEU A 260 23.77 -45.63 1.94
CA LEU A 260 24.63 -44.60 2.54
C LEU A 260 26.01 -45.25 2.78
N ARG A 261 27.08 -44.57 2.36
CA ARG A 261 28.45 -44.93 2.70
C ARG A 261 29.14 -43.75 3.38
N ASP A 262 29.68 -44.06 4.55
CA ASP A 262 30.53 -43.28 5.45
C ASP A 262 31.80 -42.70 4.81
N GLY A 263 32.32 -41.62 5.43
CA GLY A 263 33.63 -41.05 5.14
C GLY A 263 34.12 -40.01 6.16
N ARG A 264 34.56 -40.49 7.33
CA ARG A 264 35.16 -39.81 8.52
C ARG A 264 36.34 -38.84 8.27
N TYR A 265 36.55 -37.91 9.22
CA TYR A 265 37.79 -37.49 9.96
C TYR A 265 37.73 -35.96 10.27
N MET A 266 38.10 -35.37 11.42
CA MET A 266 38.52 -35.78 12.77
C MET A 266 38.33 -34.58 13.73
N ASP A 267 38.24 -34.90 15.02
CA ASP A 267 38.06 -34.03 16.19
C ASP A 267 39.40 -33.43 16.69
N GLY A 268 39.33 -32.32 17.44
CA GLY A 268 40.49 -31.65 18.03
C GLY A 268 40.10 -30.43 18.87
N GLY A 269 39.83 -30.66 20.16
CA GLY A 269 39.54 -29.62 21.17
C GLY A 269 40.78 -28.84 21.68
N PRO A 270 40.71 -28.24 22.89
CA PRO A 270 40.60 -26.79 23.06
C PRO A 270 41.87 -26.13 23.61
N CYS A 271 42.04 -24.80 23.43
CA CYS A 271 43.04 -24.03 24.15
C CYS A 271 42.41 -22.79 24.80
N ALA A 272 42.41 -22.79 26.13
CA ALA A 272 42.26 -21.62 26.97
C ALA A 272 43.56 -20.83 27.00
N SER A 273 43.47 -19.52 27.10
CA SER A 273 44.48 -18.69 27.76
C SER A 273 43.84 -17.40 28.24
N ALA A 274 43.66 -17.33 29.55
CA ALA A 274 43.47 -16.11 30.31
C ALA A 274 44.76 -15.28 30.30
N VAL A 275 44.62 -13.96 30.25
CA VAL A 275 45.56 -13.02 30.86
C VAL A 275 44.76 -11.83 31.38
N ASP A 276 45.11 -11.46 32.60
CA ASP A 276 44.42 -10.61 33.54
C ASP A 276 45.22 -9.31 33.76
N LEU A 277 44.53 -8.30 34.31
CA LEU A 277 45.02 -7.16 35.07
C LEU A 277 45.58 -5.87 34.41
N SER A 278 44.95 -4.79 34.91
CA SER A 278 45.50 -3.49 35.33
C SER A 278 45.40 -2.29 34.36
N GLY A 279 44.59 -1.31 34.78
CA GLY A 279 44.58 0.05 34.23
C GLY A 279 45.80 0.86 34.69
N PRO A 280 45.92 2.09 34.15
CA PRO A 280 45.67 3.22 35.03
C PRO A 280 44.82 4.32 34.40
N SER A 281 44.20 5.09 35.30
CA SER A 281 43.54 6.37 35.11
C SER A 281 44.39 7.38 34.31
N SER A 282 43.80 7.95 33.26
CA SER A 282 44.23 9.25 32.74
C SER A 282 43.01 10.02 32.23
N GLU A 283 42.77 11.16 32.87
CA GLU A 283 41.82 12.19 32.48
C GLU A 283 42.11 12.63 31.04
N THR A 284 41.11 12.55 30.15
CA THR A 284 41.13 13.28 28.88
C THR A 284 39.76 13.88 28.62
N SER A 285 39.75 15.20 28.76
CA SER A 285 38.76 16.19 28.32
C SER A 285 37.83 15.74 27.19
N GLU A 286 36.52 15.83 27.45
CA GLU A 286 35.46 15.86 26.44
C GLU A 286 35.68 17.08 25.52
N ALA A 287 36.24 16.85 24.34
CA ALA A 287 36.12 17.76 23.22
C ALA A 287 34.90 17.31 22.40
N THR A 288 33.73 17.85 22.77
CA THR A 288 32.48 17.67 22.01
C THR A 288 32.64 18.37 20.66
N VAL A 289 33.07 17.62 19.65
CA VAL A 289 32.99 18.06 18.25
C VAL A 289 31.51 18.05 17.88
N ASN A 290 30.88 19.21 18.00
CA ASN A 290 29.56 19.50 17.42
C ASN A 290 29.65 19.37 15.90
N GLN A 291 29.45 18.15 15.37
CA GLN A 291 29.00 18.01 14.00
C GLN A 291 27.50 18.36 13.96
N PRO A 292 27.05 19.23 13.05
CA PRO A 292 25.62 19.46 12.89
C PRO A 292 24.99 18.14 12.49
N ALA A 293 24.05 17.65 13.29
CA ALA A 293 23.27 16.46 12.96
C ALA A 293 22.63 16.67 11.59
N GLU A 294 23.04 15.88 10.58
CA GLU A 294 22.38 15.85 9.28
C GLU A 294 20.89 15.60 9.52
N VAL A 295 20.07 16.57 9.16
CA VAL A 295 18.62 16.52 9.37
C VAL A 295 18.06 15.56 8.32
N MET A 296 17.89 14.30 8.72
CA MET A 296 17.35 13.26 7.85
C MET A 296 15.84 13.42 7.62
N ASP A 297 15.39 12.93 6.46
CA ASP A 297 14.00 12.91 6.05
C ASP A 297 13.18 11.96 6.95
N TYR A 298 12.02 12.43 7.42
CA TYR A 298 11.08 11.58 8.16
C TYR A 298 10.12 10.99 7.13
N VAL A 299 10.58 9.91 6.48
CA VAL A 299 9.94 9.36 5.28
C VAL A 299 8.74 8.50 5.68
N SER A 300 7.56 9.11 5.82
CA SER A 300 6.26 8.40 5.90
C SER A 300 5.59 8.27 4.53
N ASP A 301 6.37 8.43 3.47
CA ASP A 301 5.88 8.73 2.13
C ASP A 301 5.37 7.50 1.39
N THR A 302 4.31 7.72 0.61
CA THR A 302 3.80 6.81 -0.41
C THR A 302 4.12 7.40 -1.76
N VAL A 303 4.51 6.57 -2.72
CA VAL A 303 4.65 6.98 -4.12
C VAL A 303 3.39 6.61 -4.88
N GLY A 304 3.07 7.38 -5.92
CA GLY A 304 1.88 7.11 -6.73
C GLY A 304 1.87 7.83 -8.05
N ALA A 305 1.06 7.31 -8.97
CA ALA A 305 0.90 7.88 -10.29
C ALA A 305 -0.54 7.75 -10.79
N ILE A 306 -0.98 8.72 -11.58
CA ILE A 306 -2.24 8.74 -12.31
C ILE A 306 -1.92 9.06 -13.76
N ALA A 307 -2.45 8.29 -14.70
CA ALA A 307 -2.28 8.54 -16.13
C ALA A 307 -3.62 8.52 -16.87
N VAL A 308 -3.68 9.29 -17.96
CA VAL A 308 -4.74 9.24 -18.96
C VAL A 308 -4.10 8.93 -20.31
N ASP A 309 -4.55 7.86 -20.96
CA ASP A 309 -4.02 7.48 -22.28
C ASP A 309 -4.69 8.24 -23.43
N SER A 310 -4.16 8.04 -24.65
CA SER A 310 -4.70 8.67 -25.87
C SER A 310 -6.13 8.24 -26.20
N TRP A 311 -6.60 7.12 -25.64
CA TRP A 311 -7.98 6.65 -25.78
C TRP A 311 -8.92 7.28 -24.74
N GLY A 312 -8.38 8.06 -23.79
CA GLY A 312 -9.13 8.73 -22.74
C GLY A 312 -9.48 7.83 -21.57
N ASN A 313 -8.78 6.70 -21.40
CA ASN A 313 -8.90 5.84 -20.23
C ASN A 313 -7.99 6.34 -19.11
N ILE A 314 -8.49 6.34 -17.88
CA ILE A 314 -7.74 6.72 -16.69
C ILE A 314 -7.22 5.48 -15.95
N ALA A 315 -6.01 5.54 -15.41
CA ALA A 315 -5.48 4.55 -14.50
C ALA A 315 -4.73 5.22 -13.35
N ALA A 316 -4.63 4.54 -12.22
CA ALA A 316 -3.96 5.05 -11.04
C ALA A 316 -3.35 3.90 -10.24
N GLY A 317 -2.27 4.20 -9.53
CA GLY A 317 -1.62 3.25 -8.65
C GLY A 317 -0.81 3.93 -7.56
N SER A 318 -0.51 3.16 -6.52
CA SER A 318 0.36 3.57 -5.42
C SER A 318 1.21 2.42 -4.91
N SER A 319 2.35 2.76 -4.31
CA SER A 319 3.27 1.83 -3.67
C SER A 319 3.90 2.46 -2.42
N SER A 320 4.12 1.69 -1.37
CA SER A 320 4.74 2.16 -0.12
C SER A 320 5.43 1.03 0.65
N GLY A 321 6.54 1.35 1.32
CA GLY A 321 7.16 0.50 2.35
C GLY A 321 6.44 0.59 3.71
N GLY A 322 5.53 1.54 3.88
CA GLY A 322 4.83 1.79 5.14
C GLY A 322 5.66 2.59 6.16
N ILE A 323 5.21 2.61 7.41
CA ILE A 323 5.92 3.30 8.50
C ILE A 323 7.13 2.48 8.93
N GLY A 324 8.23 3.14 9.32
CA GLY A 324 9.38 2.43 9.87
C GLY A 324 9.08 1.83 11.24
N MET A 325 9.81 0.77 11.57
CA MET A 325 9.60 -0.05 12.77
C MET A 325 8.18 -0.60 12.91
N LYS A 326 7.44 -0.72 11.79
CA LYS A 326 6.13 -1.37 11.79
C LYS A 326 6.26 -2.82 12.24
N HIS A 327 5.22 -3.32 12.88
CA HIS A 327 5.09 -4.75 13.09
C HIS A 327 4.98 -5.46 11.74
N SER A 328 5.70 -6.58 11.58
CA SER A 328 5.65 -7.39 10.36
C SER A 328 4.22 -7.88 10.09
N GLY A 329 3.78 -7.77 8.84
CA GLY A 329 2.40 -8.00 8.43
C GLY A 329 1.46 -6.78 8.54
N ARG A 330 1.95 -5.60 8.95
CA ARG A 330 1.16 -4.36 8.96
C ARG A 330 0.97 -3.85 7.54
N ILE A 331 -0.31 -3.75 7.13
CA ILE A 331 -0.74 -3.28 5.82
C ILE A 331 -1.18 -1.82 5.90
N GLY A 332 -0.68 -0.98 5.00
CA GLY A 332 -1.05 0.43 4.86
C GLY A 332 -2.04 0.70 3.73
N PRO A 333 -2.42 1.99 3.55
CA PRO A 333 -3.34 2.44 2.50
C PRO A 333 -2.97 2.01 1.08
N ALA A 334 -1.68 1.90 0.77
CA ALA A 334 -1.21 1.60 -0.58
C ALA A 334 -1.65 0.22 -1.09
N ALA A 335 -1.99 -0.72 -0.21
CA ALA A 335 -2.57 -2.03 -0.56
C ALA A 335 -4.11 -2.03 -0.59
N LEU A 336 -4.75 -0.97 -0.07
CA LEU A 336 -6.19 -0.91 0.14
C LEU A 336 -6.85 -0.10 -0.96
N VAL A 337 -7.56 -0.79 -1.85
CA VAL A 337 -8.35 -0.21 -2.94
C VAL A 337 -9.46 0.67 -2.36
N GLY A 338 -9.60 1.90 -2.88
CA GLY A 338 -10.55 2.90 -2.36
C GLY A 338 -9.99 3.72 -1.20
N VAL A 339 -8.89 3.30 -0.58
CA VAL A 339 -8.26 4.00 0.55
C VAL A 339 -6.99 4.73 0.10
N GLY A 340 -6.03 3.98 -0.47
CA GLY A 340 -4.78 4.53 -1.01
C GLY A 340 -4.93 5.01 -2.44
N THR A 341 -5.63 4.24 -3.26
CA THR A 341 -5.89 4.54 -4.68
C THR A 341 -7.36 4.25 -5.00
N SER A 342 -8.04 5.20 -5.65
CA SER A 342 -9.44 5.06 -6.07
C SER A 342 -9.63 5.59 -7.48
N ILE A 343 -10.51 4.95 -8.25
CA ILE A 343 -11.00 5.43 -9.54
C ILE A 343 -12.51 5.33 -9.57
N ILE A 344 -13.16 6.43 -9.93
CA ILE A 344 -14.56 6.48 -10.36
C ILE A 344 -14.56 6.32 -11.88
N PRO A 345 -15.07 5.18 -12.40
CA PRO A 345 -15.11 4.93 -13.84
C PRO A 345 -16.09 5.87 -14.53
N ALA A 346 -15.88 6.09 -15.83
CA ALA A 346 -16.82 6.85 -16.64
C ALA A 346 -18.10 6.05 -16.88
N ASP A 347 -19.25 6.67 -16.65
CA ASP A 347 -20.55 6.08 -17.01
C ASP A 347 -20.72 6.13 -18.54
N PRO A 348 -21.05 5.02 -19.21
CA PRO A 348 -21.34 5.02 -20.65
C PRO A 348 -22.47 5.98 -21.07
N ASN A 349 -23.39 6.30 -20.15
CA ASN A 349 -24.53 7.19 -20.40
C ASN A 349 -24.22 8.66 -20.08
N ASP A 350 -23.10 8.95 -19.40
CA ASP A 350 -22.69 10.32 -19.11
C ASP A 350 -22.15 10.99 -20.38
N PRO A 351 -22.77 12.10 -20.86
CA PRO A 351 -22.28 12.83 -22.02
C PRO A 351 -20.86 13.41 -21.83
N GLU A 352 -20.47 13.72 -20.59
CA GLU A 352 -19.14 14.26 -20.28
C GLU A 352 -18.08 13.16 -20.11
N LYS A 353 -18.51 11.88 -20.04
CA LYS A 353 -17.65 10.71 -19.76
C LYS A 353 -16.68 11.00 -18.62
N THR A 354 -17.20 11.58 -17.54
CA THR A 354 -16.43 12.03 -16.40
C THR A 354 -15.84 10.83 -15.68
N SER A 355 -14.55 10.89 -15.39
CA SER A 355 -13.87 9.90 -14.56
C SER A 355 -12.91 10.62 -13.63
N VAL A 356 -12.78 10.11 -12.41
CA VAL A 356 -11.92 10.72 -11.40
C VAL A 356 -11.04 9.66 -10.77
N ALA A 357 -9.74 9.91 -10.73
CA ALA A 357 -8.80 9.10 -9.96
C ALA A 357 -8.23 9.91 -8.80
N ALA A 358 -7.95 9.25 -7.68
CA ALA A 358 -7.30 9.85 -6.53
C ALA A 358 -6.29 8.88 -5.91
N VAL A 359 -5.14 9.41 -5.51
CA VAL A 359 -4.07 8.69 -4.80
C VAL A 359 -3.67 9.47 -3.55
N THR A 360 -3.42 8.76 -2.44
CA THR A 360 -3.15 9.37 -1.13
C THR A 360 -1.78 8.95 -0.54
N SER A 361 -1.23 9.84 0.29
CA SER A 361 0.00 9.63 1.08
C SER A 361 -0.17 10.27 2.46
N GLY A 362 0.54 9.79 3.48
CA GLY A 362 0.49 10.33 4.84
C GLY A 362 0.20 9.27 5.91
N THR A 363 -0.48 9.66 6.99
CA THR A 363 -0.76 8.80 8.14
C THR A 363 -1.75 7.69 7.77
N GLY A 364 -1.23 6.47 7.61
CA GLY A 364 -1.99 5.38 7.01
C GLY A 364 -3.26 4.99 7.73
N GLU A 365 -3.25 4.95 9.06
CA GLU A 365 -4.38 4.59 9.90
C GLU A 365 -5.55 5.58 9.75
N HIS A 366 -5.25 6.88 9.64
CA HIS A 366 -6.26 7.91 9.43
C HIS A 366 -6.82 7.86 8.02
N ILE A 367 -5.95 7.69 7.01
CA ILE A 367 -6.35 7.56 5.61
C ILE A 367 -7.29 6.36 5.42
N ALA A 368 -7.00 5.24 6.08
CA ALA A 368 -7.86 4.05 6.10
C ALA A 368 -9.20 4.32 6.78
N THR A 369 -9.17 4.98 7.95
CA THR A 369 -10.38 5.30 8.72
C THR A 369 -11.36 6.16 7.93
N THR A 370 -10.86 7.09 7.09
CA THR A 370 -11.70 8.04 6.35
C THR A 370 -11.98 7.63 4.89
N MET A 371 -11.46 6.47 4.45
CA MET A 371 -11.49 6.03 3.05
C MET A 371 -11.05 7.17 2.08
N ALA A 372 -9.92 7.81 2.41
CA ALA A 372 -9.63 9.14 1.90
C ALA A 372 -9.58 9.25 0.36
N ALA A 373 -8.99 8.27 -0.35
CA ALA A 373 -8.93 8.31 -1.81
C ALA A 373 -10.33 8.27 -2.43
N HIS A 374 -11.20 7.37 -1.99
CA HIS A 374 -12.56 7.26 -2.51
C HIS A 374 -13.41 8.49 -2.17
N THR A 375 -13.34 8.96 -0.92
CA THR A 375 -14.06 10.17 -0.49
C THR A 375 -13.61 11.38 -1.31
N CYS A 376 -12.31 11.57 -1.53
CA CYS A 376 -11.81 12.67 -2.37
C CYS A 376 -12.27 12.53 -3.82
N ALA A 377 -12.15 11.34 -4.42
CA ALA A 377 -12.61 11.10 -5.78
C ALA A 377 -14.09 11.46 -5.94
N MET A 378 -14.94 11.10 -4.97
CA MET A 378 -16.37 11.41 -4.97
C MET A 378 -16.62 12.92 -4.87
N ARG A 379 -15.93 13.63 -3.98
CA ARG A 379 -16.07 15.09 -3.81
C ARG A 379 -15.68 15.85 -5.07
N ILE A 380 -14.64 15.41 -5.78
CA ILE A 380 -14.20 16.00 -7.05
C ILE A 380 -15.11 15.61 -8.22
N TYR A 381 -15.66 14.40 -8.21
CA TYR A 381 -16.59 13.93 -9.24
C TYR A 381 -17.89 14.74 -9.23
N TYR A 382 -18.51 14.88 -8.04
CA TYR A 382 -19.75 15.64 -7.89
C TYR A 382 -19.54 17.14 -7.69
N SER A 383 -18.28 17.58 -7.51
CA SER A 383 -17.93 18.97 -7.18
C SER A 383 -18.72 19.47 -5.96
N GLN A 384 -18.64 18.71 -4.86
CA GLN A 384 -19.45 18.95 -3.66
C GLN A 384 -18.61 19.05 -2.40
N LYS A 385 -18.99 19.94 -1.49
CA LYS A 385 -18.49 19.99 -0.10
C LYS A 385 -19.54 19.46 0.87
N LYS A 386 -19.06 18.85 1.96
CA LYS A 386 -19.91 18.34 3.04
C LYS A 386 -20.00 19.36 4.17
N HIS A 387 -21.22 19.68 4.58
CA HIS A 387 -21.49 20.51 5.76
C HIS A 387 -21.58 19.68 7.04
N ASN A 388 -21.45 20.36 8.17
CA ASN A 388 -21.52 19.74 9.51
C ASN A 388 -22.89 19.14 9.82
N ASP A 389 -23.95 19.61 9.15
CA ASP A 389 -25.32 19.09 9.23
C ASP A 389 -25.54 17.82 8.37
N GLY A 390 -24.53 17.41 7.60
CA GLY A 390 -24.58 16.26 6.72
C GLY A 390 -25.12 16.55 5.32
N THR A 391 -25.45 17.81 5.01
CA THR A 391 -25.87 18.22 3.66
C THR A 391 -24.67 18.43 2.73
N PHE A 392 -24.95 18.44 1.43
CA PHE A 392 -23.96 18.70 0.39
C PHE A 392 -24.29 20.01 -0.34
N GLU A 393 -23.25 20.80 -0.61
CA GLU A 393 -23.34 22.02 -1.40
C GLU A 393 -22.42 21.88 -2.61
N ASP A 394 -22.93 22.24 -3.79
CA ASP A 394 -22.15 22.27 -5.02
C ASP A 394 -21.17 23.44 -4.99
N VAL A 395 -19.89 23.14 -5.25
CA VAL A 395 -18.76 24.07 -5.15
C VAL A 395 -17.75 23.81 -6.27
N THR A 396 -16.71 24.64 -6.33
CA THR A 396 -15.58 24.37 -7.23
C THR A 396 -14.78 23.15 -6.76
N GLU A 397 -14.07 22.47 -7.67
CA GLU A 397 -13.25 21.31 -7.32
C GLU A 397 -12.12 21.66 -6.32
N GLU A 398 -11.60 22.89 -6.37
CA GLU A 398 -10.61 23.39 -5.42
C GLU A 398 -11.19 23.50 -4.01
N GLU A 399 -12.40 24.06 -3.87
CA GLU A 399 -13.12 24.11 -2.60
C GLU A 399 -13.51 22.71 -2.11
N ALA A 400 -13.91 21.81 -3.02
CA ALA A 400 -14.22 20.43 -2.69
C ALA A 400 -12.98 19.69 -2.13
N MET A 401 -11.80 19.90 -2.72
CA MET A 401 -10.53 19.34 -2.22
C MET A 401 -10.20 19.87 -0.82
N SER A 402 -10.23 21.19 -0.65
CA SER A 402 -9.93 21.84 0.63
C SER A 402 -10.91 21.41 1.74
N SER A 403 -12.20 21.36 1.42
CA SER A 403 -13.24 20.91 2.35
C SER A 403 -13.12 19.43 2.67
N MET A 404 -12.71 18.57 1.73
CA MET A 404 -12.49 17.16 2.01
C MET A 404 -11.36 16.97 3.04
N ILE A 405 -10.27 17.71 2.90
CA ILE A 405 -9.14 17.64 3.85
C ILE A 405 -9.54 18.22 5.22
N ALA A 406 -10.22 19.38 5.24
CA ALA A 406 -10.59 20.05 6.49
C ALA A 406 -11.74 19.34 7.24
N SER A 407 -12.81 18.99 6.54
CA SER A 407 -14.04 18.47 7.14
C SER A 407 -14.08 16.94 7.14
N ASP A 408 -13.90 16.30 5.97
CA ASP A 408 -14.02 14.84 5.87
C ASP A 408 -12.82 14.10 6.50
N PHE A 409 -11.60 14.68 6.46
CA PHE A 409 -10.40 14.08 7.04
C PHE A 409 -10.08 14.61 8.46
N MET A 410 -9.77 15.90 8.62
CA MET A 410 -9.42 16.48 9.93
C MET A 410 -10.61 16.52 10.90
N GLY A 411 -11.81 16.78 10.39
CA GLY A 411 -13.04 16.77 11.18
C GLY A 411 -13.53 15.37 11.58
N HIS A 412 -12.96 14.30 11.03
CA HIS A 412 -13.42 12.95 11.30
C HIS A 412 -13.21 12.56 12.78
N PRO A 413 -14.21 12.00 13.49
CA PRO A 413 -14.09 11.67 14.92
C PRO A 413 -12.90 10.76 15.24
N GLY A 414 -12.62 9.79 14.36
CA GLY A 414 -11.49 8.86 14.49
C GLY A 414 -10.11 9.49 14.26
N VAL A 415 -10.06 10.66 13.63
CA VAL A 415 -8.83 11.42 13.37
C VAL A 415 -8.63 12.47 14.45
N ARG A 416 -9.65 13.30 14.71
CA ARG A 416 -9.62 14.36 15.74
C ARG A 416 -9.38 13.83 17.15
N GLY A 417 -9.90 12.65 17.48
CA GLY A 417 -9.71 12.01 18.79
C GLY A 417 -8.44 11.17 18.92
N SER A 418 -7.60 11.11 17.87
CA SER A 418 -6.43 10.25 17.84
C SER A 418 -5.23 10.88 18.55
N LYS A 419 -4.39 10.02 19.16
CA LYS A 419 -3.08 10.43 19.68
C LYS A 419 -2.02 10.54 18.59
N CYS A 420 -2.27 9.97 17.41
CA CYS A 420 -1.37 10.03 16.27
C CYS A 420 -1.55 11.37 15.55
N GLN A 421 -0.47 11.96 15.07
CA GLN A 421 -0.55 13.16 14.25
C GLN A 421 -1.19 12.82 12.90
N ALA A 422 -2.17 13.62 12.51
CA ALA A 422 -2.93 13.39 11.29
C ALA A 422 -2.34 14.19 10.13
N ALA A 423 -1.88 13.46 9.12
CA ALA A 423 -1.25 14.01 7.93
C ALA A 423 -1.80 13.30 6.69
N ILE A 424 -2.13 14.07 5.66
CA ILE A 424 -2.57 13.58 4.36
C ILE A 424 -2.05 14.49 3.26
N GLY A 425 -1.65 13.86 2.16
CA GLY A 425 -1.53 14.46 0.84
C GLY A 425 -2.35 13.66 -0.14
N ILE A 426 -3.03 14.36 -1.05
CA ILE A 426 -3.90 13.76 -2.06
C ILE A 426 -3.52 14.35 -3.42
N VAL A 427 -3.45 13.48 -4.43
CA VAL A 427 -3.43 13.87 -5.84
C VAL A 427 -4.68 13.30 -6.49
N ALA A 428 -5.50 14.16 -7.08
CA ALA A 428 -6.71 13.79 -7.80
C ALA A 428 -6.67 14.31 -9.24
N VAL A 429 -7.22 13.52 -10.16
CA VAL A 429 -7.32 13.89 -11.58
C VAL A 429 -8.74 13.66 -12.03
N LYS A 430 -9.39 14.73 -12.50
CA LYS A 430 -10.70 14.69 -13.15
C LYS A 430 -10.49 14.73 -14.65
N LYS A 431 -10.96 13.71 -15.36
CA LYS A 431 -10.96 13.65 -16.81
C LYS A 431 -12.40 13.76 -17.30
N THR A 432 -12.63 14.70 -18.21
CA THR A 432 -13.89 14.90 -18.93
C THR A 432 -13.63 14.90 -20.43
N THR A 433 -14.67 15.08 -21.24
CA THR A 433 -14.54 15.33 -22.69
C THR A 433 -13.83 16.66 -23.00
N HIS A 434 -13.88 17.64 -22.09
CA HIS A 434 -13.27 18.95 -22.27
C HIS A 434 -11.76 18.96 -22.00
N GLY A 435 -11.29 18.11 -21.08
CA GLY A 435 -9.88 18.03 -20.75
C GLY A 435 -9.59 17.18 -19.53
N VAL A 436 -8.35 17.31 -19.05
CA VAL A 436 -7.84 16.63 -17.87
C VAL A 436 -7.38 17.68 -16.86
N TYR A 437 -7.89 17.58 -15.64
CA TYR A 437 -7.69 18.55 -14.57
C TYR A 437 -7.03 17.86 -13.39
N LEU A 438 -5.81 18.29 -13.06
CA LEU A 438 -5.06 17.89 -11.88
C LEU A 438 -5.44 18.78 -10.71
N TYR A 439 -5.71 18.17 -9.57
CA TYR A 439 -5.86 18.81 -8.27
C TYR A 439 -4.98 18.09 -7.25
N PHE A 440 -4.34 18.84 -6.37
CA PHE A 440 -3.63 18.26 -5.24
C PHE A 440 -3.83 19.12 -4.01
N GLY A 441 -3.80 18.47 -2.86
CA GLY A 441 -3.95 19.13 -1.57
C GLY A 441 -3.27 18.33 -0.48
N HIS A 442 -2.64 19.01 0.47
CA HIS A 442 -2.04 18.40 1.64
C HIS A 442 -2.18 19.28 2.88
N ASN A 443 -2.33 18.64 4.04
CA ASN A 443 -2.36 19.31 5.35
C ASN A 443 -1.14 18.97 6.19
N THR A 444 -0.13 18.35 5.58
CA THR A 444 1.00 17.82 6.32
C THR A 444 1.68 19.00 7.01
N ASP A 445 1.47 19.08 8.32
CA ASP A 445 1.99 20.09 9.22
C ASP A 445 3.06 19.39 10.04
N SER A 446 4.21 20.01 10.24
CA SER A 446 5.11 19.54 11.28
C SER A 446 5.41 20.74 12.16
N PHE A 447 5.15 20.58 13.47
CA PHE A 447 5.38 21.58 14.51
C PHE A 447 6.83 22.10 14.58
N VAL A 448 7.73 21.55 13.77
CA VAL A 448 9.14 21.91 13.74
C VAL A 448 9.60 22.37 12.34
N ARG A 449 8.97 21.99 11.20
CA ARG A 449 9.51 22.25 9.84
C ARG A 449 8.48 22.21 8.68
N PRO A 450 8.74 22.85 7.52
CA PRO A 450 7.84 22.82 6.36
C PRO A 450 7.79 21.42 5.72
N VAL A 451 6.61 20.81 5.72
CA VAL A 451 6.31 19.51 5.09
C VAL A 451 5.89 19.72 3.63
N GLN A 452 6.18 18.73 2.78
CA GLN A 452 6.21 18.93 1.34
C GLN A 452 5.59 17.77 0.57
N GLN A 453 4.98 18.09 -0.57
CA GLN A 453 4.49 17.13 -1.54
C GLN A 453 5.17 17.39 -2.89
N VAL A 454 5.87 16.38 -3.41
CA VAL A 454 6.54 16.46 -4.71
C VAL A 454 5.58 15.96 -5.77
N ILE A 455 5.30 16.76 -6.80
CA ILE A 455 4.42 16.39 -7.88
C ILE A 455 5.09 16.68 -9.22
N ALA A 456 5.11 15.70 -10.12
CA ALA A 456 5.44 15.90 -11.52
C ALA A 456 4.18 15.75 -12.37
N SER A 457 4.01 16.65 -13.33
CA SER A 457 2.91 16.61 -14.31
C SER A 457 3.46 16.74 -15.73
N MET A 458 2.98 15.90 -16.64
CA MET A 458 3.41 15.94 -18.04
C MET A 458 2.23 15.63 -18.97
N SER A 459 2.03 16.49 -19.96
CA SER A 459 1.17 16.26 -21.12
C SER A 459 1.99 15.69 -22.29
N SER A 460 1.34 14.98 -23.21
CA SER A 460 1.95 14.54 -24.47
C SER A 460 2.52 15.70 -25.29
N GLU A 461 1.95 16.90 -25.15
CA GLU A 461 2.41 18.13 -25.82
C GLU A 461 3.63 18.77 -25.15
N ASP A 462 3.91 18.46 -23.88
CA ASP A 462 5.02 19.04 -23.14
C ASP A 462 6.36 18.42 -23.55
N LYS A 463 7.38 19.24 -23.79
CA LYS A 463 8.74 18.72 -24.07
C LYS A 463 9.36 18.03 -22.86
N GLN A 464 9.05 18.52 -21.66
CA GLN A 464 9.58 18.04 -20.38
C GLN A 464 8.50 18.12 -19.29
N PRO A 465 8.54 17.25 -18.27
CA PRO A 465 7.61 17.30 -17.15
C PRO A 465 7.80 18.58 -16.31
N VAL A 466 6.71 19.10 -15.77
CA VAL A 466 6.73 20.20 -14.79
C VAL A 466 6.70 19.59 -13.40
N CYS A 467 7.74 19.82 -12.62
CA CYS A 467 7.87 19.34 -11.26
C CYS A 467 7.71 20.49 -10.26
N VAL A 468 6.93 20.26 -9.21
CA VAL A 468 6.66 21.24 -8.15
C VAL A 468 6.86 20.58 -6.80
N MET A 469 7.56 21.27 -5.91
CA MET A 469 7.61 20.97 -4.48
C MET A 469 6.59 21.86 -3.78
N SER A 470 5.40 21.33 -3.47
CA SER A 470 4.38 22.07 -2.74
C SER A 470 4.74 22.13 -1.26
N ARG A 471 4.78 23.34 -0.68
CA ARG A 471 5.16 23.59 0.72
C ARG A 471 4.00 24.16 1.50
N ASN A 472 3.89 23.77 2.76
CA ASN A 472 2.99 24.39 3.71
C ASN A 472 3.76 25.34 4.64
N ASN A 473 3.19 26.50 4.97
CA ASN A 473 3.76 27.47 5.90
C ASN A 473 3.53 27.11 7.39
N GLY A 474 2.85 25.98 7.65
CA GLY A 474 2.51 25.50 8.99
C GLY A 474 1.16 26.01 9.49
N ASN A 475 0.90 25.85 10.79
CA ASN A 475 -0.31 26.30 11.50
C ASN A 475 -1.62 25.63 11.05
N GLY A 476 -1.58 24.35 10.67
CA GLY A 476 -2.76 23.61 10.24
C GLY A 476 -3.42 24.15 8.95
N SER A 477 -2.72 24.99 8.18
CA SER A 477 -3.21 25.45 6.88
C SER A 477 -3.12 24.33 5.83
N ILE A 478 -3.97 24.38 4.81
CA ILE A 478 -4.00 23.40 3.73
C ILE A 478 -3.32 24.01 2.51
N ALA A 479 -2.28 23.36 2.01
CA ALA A 479 -1.63 23.74 0.76
C ALA A 479 -2.30 23.01 -0.39
N GLN A 480 -2.62 23.73 -1.47
CA GLN A 480 -3.31 23.18 -2.63
C GLN A 480 -2.77 23.75 -3.93
N GLY A 481 -3.05 23.06 -5.02
CA GLY A 481 -2.78 23.55 -6.37
C GLY A 481 -3.38 22.63 -7.43
N GLY A 482 -3.20 23.01 -8.68
CA GLY A 482 -3.77 22.25 -9.79
C GLY A 482 -3.20 22.64 -11.14
N ARG A 483 -3.54 21.86 -12.16
CA ARG A 483 -3.16 22.11 -13.55
C ARG A 483 -4.24 21.61 -14.49
N ALA A 484 -4.73 22.50 -15.36
CA ALA A 484 -5.68 22.14 -16.40
C ALA A 484 -4.96 21.87 -17.72
N THR A 485 -5.28 20.73 -18.35
CA THR A 485 -4.84 20.37 -19.70
C THR A 485 -6.08 20.25 -20.58
N ARG A 486 -6.32 21.25 -21.42
CA ARG A 486 -7.54 21.32 -22.26
C ARG A 486 -7.32 20.58 -23.57
N SER A 487 -8.30 19.77 -23.97
CA SER A 487 -8.32 19.19 -25.31
C SER A 487 -8.51 20.31 -26.35
N LYS A 488 -7.74 20.28 -27.44
CA LYS A 488 -7.96 21.24 -28.54
C LYS A 488 -9.28 20.88 -29.24
N PRO A 489 -10.19 21.85 -29.48
CA PRO A 489 -11.33 21.59 -30.33
C PRO A 489 -10.84 21.23 -31.74
N MET A 490 -11.51 20.28 -32.38
CA MET A 490 -11.17 19.72 -33.71
C MET A 490 -11.22 20.71 -34.89
N SER A 491 -11.20 22.04 -34.66
CA SER A 491 -11.46 23.06 -35.68
C SER A 491 -10.24 23.89 -36.14
N GLN A 492 -9.00 23.52 -35.80
CA GLN A 492 -7.81 24.25 -36.28
C GLN A 492 -6.64 23.35 -36.70
N ALA A 493 -6.91 22.34 -37.52
CA ALA A 493 -5.90 21.84 -38.45
C ALA A 493 -6.17 22.50 -39.80
N LYS A 494 -5.40 23.54 -40.12
CA LYS A 494 -5.36 24.17 -41.46
C LYS A 494 -4.18 23.62 -42.22
#